data_AF-A0A2M8HMX8-F1
#
_entry.id   AF-A0A2M8HMX8-F1
#
_cell.length_a   1.000
_cell.length_b   1.000
_cell.length_c   1.000
_cell.angle_alpha   90.00
_cell.angle_beta   90.00
_cell.angle_gamma   90.00
#
_symmetry.space_group_name_H-M   'P 1'
#
loop_
_entity.id
_entity.type
_entity.pdbx_description
1 polymer ?
#
loop_
_entity_poly.entity_id
_entity_poly.type
_entity_poly.pdbx_seq_one_letter_code
_entity_poly.pdbx_strand_id
1 'polypeptide(L)'
;MKKRILIISFLFLISLQALDWILMEVLYFKLPNYTEWDTSPWYNFIHHRKKIHFQEKDNKALVVGSSIALYSTLPHLINESQKEKKLHAELYSHVAMTPTDFYYYLDDIISHDPEIVVYVFNPADFQLEYLNLTAENSEIPKFNYEQWLAYFHWRNPARIIYPFYFFEDYWKDLPKNDSYKLLGKSFLRMNRFREFFWEPIDAYIETNFRSGRSYHIYSGKIPEEGIWQSGWTKKEFHLTCDSNEMGAWNEIAFIPKDDTDISITYENGRIENLHFDKKGWHSIQINFQDQNEKGNRLKFIINKTSSYKEEERKPYGKDYEVGIRLSQNFCSLEKKINQAYIRPNYLDEVRFENMSLAEYKEDYFQRLYQDAKDRPELLRMKTLSEQKLLLKDTEFSNWLEFSRLEAIQTKLEQKGIRFILVMSPENPLEVVKYKNSRWYNGMVDHLGNQSQGHFYDFTDLFKDPRYFSDPHHLTYKGAEQFTKKLNEVLEWEFEQGD
;
A
#
# COMPACT_ATOMS: atom_id res chain seq x y z
N MET A 1 15.24 -42.40 33.60
CA MET A 1 14.51 -41.16 33.96
C MET A 1 14.86 -40.00 33.03
N LYS A 2 16.12 -39.54 32.94
CA LYS A 2 16.55 -38.42 32.07
C LYS A 2 16.15 -38.55 30.59
N LYS A 3 16.36 -39.73 29.98
CA LYS A 3 15.94 -40.00 28.57
C LYS A 3 14.42 -39.89 28.37
N ARG A 4 13.63 -40.37 29.32
CA ARG A 4 12.16 -40.27 29.26
C ARG A 4 11.68 -38.82 29.36
N ILE A 5 12.27 -38.05 30.28
CA ILE A 5 11.98 -36.62 30.42
C ILE A 5 12.31 -35.87 29.12
N LEU A 6 13.50 -36.12 28.54
CA LEU A 6 13.91 -35.46 27.30
C LEU A 6 12.98 -35.80 26.12
N ILE A 7 12.57 -37.07 25.98
CA ILE A 7 11.60 -37.49 24.96
C ILE A 7 10.24 -36.81 25.18
N ILE A 8 9.74 -36.78 26.42
CA ILE A 8 8.45 -36.14 26.75
C ILE A 8 8.51 -34.64 26.46
N SER A 9 9.58 -33.95 26.85
CA SER A 9 9.77 -32.53 26.55
C SER A 9 9.83 -32.26 25.05
N PHE A 10 10.52 -33.11 24.28
CA PHE A 10 10.58 -32.98 22.83
C PHE A 10 9.23 -33.22 22.16
N LEU A 11 8.50 -34.26 22.57
CA LEU A 11 7.14 -34.53 22.09
C LEU A 11 6.17 -33.39 22.44
N PHE A 12 6.29 -32.81 23.63
CA PHE A 12 5.50 -31.66 24.04
C PHE A 12 5.78 -30.44 23.14
N LEU A 13 7.05 -30.15 22.86
CA LEU A 13 7.45 -29.04 21.98
C LEU A 13 6.93 -29.25 20.55
N ILE A 14 7.04 -30.45 20.00
CA ILE A 14 6.47 -30.78 18.68
C ILE A 14 4.95 -30.60 18.69
N SER A 15 4.28 -31.09 19.73
CA SER A 15 2.82 -30.98 19.84
C SER A 15 2.36 -29.53 19.93
N LEU A 16 3.11 -28.71 20.68
CA LEU A 16 2.86 -27.27 20.77
C LEU A 16 3.05 -26.58 19.41
N GLN A 17 4.13 -26.90 18.68
CA GLN A 17 4.37 -26.35 17.34
C GLN A 17 3.31 -26.79 16.33
N ALA A 18 2.87 -28.04 16.39
CA ALA A 18 1.82 -28.55 15.53
C ALA A 18 0.49 -27.83 15.80
N LEU A 19 0.12 -27.65 17.07
CA LEU A 19 -1.08 -26.91 17.46
C LEU A 19 -1.00 -25.44 17.01
N ASP A 20 0.13 -24.79 17.26
CA ASP A 20 0.40 -23.40 16.84
C ASP A 20 0.30 -23.23 15.31
N TRP A 21 0.83 -24.18 14.54
CA TRP A 21 0.69 -24.22 13.09
C TRP A 21 -0.77 -24.36 12.66
N ILE A 22 -1.53 -25.29 13.25
CA ILE A 22 -2.96 -25.47 12.92
C ILE A 22 -3.74 -24.19 13.24
N LEU A 23 -3.56 -23.62 14.42
CA LEU A 23 -4.28 -22.41 14.83
C LEU A 23 -3.99 -21.24 13.89
N MET A 24 -2.73 -21.05 13.51
CA MET A 24 -2.33 -19.88 12.73
C MET A 24 -2.50 -20.07 11.21
N GLU A 25 -1.97 -21.14 10.65
CA GLU A 25 -1.96 -21.34 9.19
C GLU A 25 -3.29 -21.90 8.67
N VAL A 26 -3.98 -22.73 9.45
CA VAL A 26 -5.20 -23.42 9.00
C VAL A 26 -6.48 -22.71 9.44
N LEU A 27 -6.48 -22.02 10.58
CA LEU A 27 -7.68 -21.33 11.09
C LEU A 27 -7.59 -19.82 10.96
N TYR A 28 -6.57 -19.18 11.53
CA TYR A 28 -6.48 -17.73 11.62
C TYR A 28 -6.43 -17.05 10.25
N PHE A 29 -5.54 -17.49 9.34
CA PHE A 29 -5.47 -16.94 7.98
C PHE A 29 -6.60 -17.39 7.03
N LYS A 30 -7.60 -18.14 7.51
CA LYS A 30 -8.86 -18.34 6.79
C LYS A 30 -9.89 -17.25 7.07
N LEU A 31 -9.65 -16.40 8.06
CA LEU A 31 -10.51 -15.25 8.28
C LEU A 31 -10.50 -14.36 7.03
N PRO A 32 -11.68 -14.00 6.49
CA PRO A 32 -11.74 -13.10 5.35
C PRO A 32 -11.06 -11.78 5.74
N ASN A 33 -10.20 -11.30 4.85
CA ASN A 33 -9.54 -10.02 5.02
C ASN A 33 -10.50 -8.90 4.62
N TYR A 34 -11.46 -8.65 5.50
CA TYR A 34 -12.35 -7.50 5.43
C TYR A 34 -11.60 -6.24 5.81
N THR A 35 -12.05 -5.11 5.27
CA THR A 35 -11.61 -3.78 5.72
C THR A 35 -10.09 -3.69 5.80
N GLU A 36 -9.40 -4.05 4.72
CA GLU A 36 -7.95 -4.32 4.79
C GLU A 36 -7.13 -3.11 5.26
N TRP A 37 -7.67 -1.90 5.08
CA TRP A 37 -7.04 -0.69 5.58
C TRP A 37 -7.24 -0.44 7.08
N ASP A 38 -8.14 -1.21 7.72
CA ASP A 38 -8.43 -1.30 9.16
C ASP A 38 -7.73 -2.48 9.85
N THR A 39 -7.14 -3.38 9.07
CA THR A 39 -6.29 -4.47 9.55
C THR A 39 -4.82 -4.18 9.25
N SER A 40 -3.94 -4.89 9.93
CA SER A 40 -2.50 -4.70 9.79
C SER A 40 -2.06 -4.85 8.34
N PRO A 41 -1.26 -3.91 7.80
CA PRO A 41 -0.65 -4.05 6.48
C PRO A 41 0.10 -5.39 6.32
N TRP A 42 0.61 -5.96 7.42
CA TRP A 42 1.29 -7.24 7.43
C TRP A 42 0.35 -8.43 7.32
N TYR A 43 -0.83 -8.37 7.95
CA TYR A 43 -1.88 -9.37 7.75
C TYR A 43 -2.32 -9.38 6.28
N ASN A 44 -2.55 -8.19 5.71
CA ASN A 44 -2.96 -8.05 4.31
C ASN A 44 -1.92 -8.61 3.35
N PHE A 45 -0.65 -8.28 3.56
CA PHE A 45 0.42 -8.80 2.74
C PHE A 45 0.55 -10.32 2.82
N ILE A 46 0.51 -10.91 4.02
CA ILE A 46 0.57 -12.38 4.19
C ILE A 46 -0.63 -13.04 3.52
N HIS A 47 -1.82 -12.46 3.65
CA HIS A 47 -3.03 -13.01 3.08
C HIS A 47 -3.05 -12.89 1.56
N HIS A 48 -2.62 -11.75 1.01
CA HIS A 48 -2.54 -11.52 -0.44
C HIS A 48 -1.50 -12.42 -1.11
N ARG A 49 -0.26 -12.48 -0.58
CA ARG A 49 0.78 -13.33 -1.18
C ARG A 49 0.38 -14.79 -1.27
N LYS A 50 -0.34 -15.31 -0.27
CA LYS A 50 -0.85 -16.70 -0.26
C LYS A 50 -1.90 -16.97 -1.36
N LYS A 51 -2.51 -15.93 -1.92
CA LYS A 51 -3.54 -16.01 -2.96
C LYS A 51 -3.00 -15.74 -4.37
N ILE A 52 -1.75 -15.32 -4.51
CA ILE A 52 -1.11 -15.12 -5.81
C ILE A 52 -1.07 -16.47 -6.53
N HIS A 53 -1.75 -16.53 -7.66
CA HIS A 53 -1.85 -17.72 -8.49
C HIS A 53 -1.99 -17.31 -9.95
N PHE A 54 -1.13 -17.87 -10.80
CA PHE A 54 -1.18 -17.70 -12.24
C PHE A 54 -1.79 -18.95 -12.89
N GLN A 55 -2.59 -18.78 -13.96
CA GLN A 55 -3.02 -19.92 -14.74
C GLN A 55 -1.87 -20.42 -15.62
N GLU A 56 -1.85 -21.72 -15.95
CA GLU A 56 -0.78 -22.32 -16.75
C GLU A 56 -0.62 -21.73 -18.15
N LYS A 57 -1.67 -21.08 -18.69
CA LYS A 57 -1.70 -20.56 -20.06
C LYS A 57 -1.46 -19.05 -20.16
N ASP A 58 -1.24 -18.40 -19.03
CA ASP A 58 -1.04 -16.96 -18.96
C ASP A 58 0.45 -16.64 -19.06
N ASN A 59 0.79 -15.50 -19.65
CA ASN A 59 2.12 -14.90 -19.52
C ASN A 59 2.21 -14.28 -18.12
N LYS A 60 3.11 -14.79 -17.28
CA LYS A 60 3.02 -14.61 -15.81
C LYS A 60 3.99 -13.54 -15.32
N ALA A 61 3.48 -12.37 -14.98
CA ALA A 61 4.27 -11.27 -14.45
C ALA A 61 4.00 -11.04 -12.94
N LEU A 62 5.06 -10.98 -12.13
CA LEU A 62 4.97 -10.59 -10.73
C LEU A 62 5.63 -9.23 -10.52
N VAL A 63 4.82 -8.23 -10.19
CA VAL A 63 5.31 -6.89 -9.85
C VAL A 63 5.67 -6.86 -8.37
N VAL A 64 6.93 -6.61 -8.05
CA VAL A 64 7.50 -6.63 -6.70
C VAL A 64 7.94 -5.22 -6.32
N GLY A 65 7.76 -4.82 -5.07
CA GLY A 65 8.38 -3.59 -4.56
C GLY A 65 7.78 -3.06 -3.27
N SER A 66 8.21 -1.85 -2.89
CA SER A 66 7.77 -1.17 -1.67
C SER A 66 6.40 -0.50 -1.84
N SER A 67 6.05 0.42 -0.95
CA SER A 67 4.88 1.29 -1.13
C SER A 67 4.89 2.02 -2.49
N ILE A 68 6.06 2.22 -3.08
CA ILE A 68 6.20 2.75 -4.43
C ILE A 68 5.52 1.84 -5.45
N ALA A 69 5.78 0.54 -5.45
CA ALA A 69 5.07 -0.40 -6.32
C ALA A 69 3.57 -0.47 -5.96
N LEU A 70 3.25 -0.61 -4.66
CA LEU A 70 1.89 -0.73 -4.15
C LEU A 70 0.96 0.40 -4.60
N TYR A 71 1.47 1.64 -4.58
CA TYR A 71 0.67 2.81 -4.91
C TYR A 71 0.86 3.28 -6.35
N SER A 72 1.99 2.98 -7.00
CA SER A 72 2.27 3.49 -8.35
C SER A 72 1.82 2.54 -9.46
N THR A 73 1.61 1.26 -9.17
CA THR A 73 1.20 0.27 -10.18
C THR A 73 -0.22 -0.20 -9.94
N LEU A 74 -0.93 -0.50 -11.03
CA LEU A 74 -2.31 -0.99 -11.01
C LEU A 74 -2.42 -2.28 -11.83
N PRO A 75 -1.93 -3.44 -11.35
CA PRO A 75 -1.90 -4.69 -12.14
C PRO A 75 -3.26 -5.12 -12.68
N HIS A 76 -4.36 -4.81 -11.99
CA HIS A 76 -5.70 -5.06 -12.52
C HIS A 76 -5.96 -4.38 -13.88
N LEU A 77 -5.43 -3.17 -14.11
CA LEU A 77 -5.54 -2.49 -15.41
C LEU A 77 -4.69 -3.16 -16.49
N ILE A 78 -3.55 -3.76 -16.11
CA ILE A 78 -2.74 -4.58 -17.02
C ILE A 78 -3.56 -5.79 -17.44
N ASN A 79 -4.14 -6.51 -16.48
CA ASN A 79 -4.93 -7.72 -16.72
C ASN A 79 -6.17 -7.44 -17.58
N GLU A 80 -6.84 -6.31 -17.33
CA GLU A 80 -7.98 -5.85 -18.12
C GLU A 80 -7.58 -5.50 -19.56
N SER A 81 -6.48 -4.77 -19.75
CA SER A 81 -6.00 -4.36 -21.08
C SER A 81 -5.37 -5.49 -21.89
N GLN A 82 -4.82 -6.52 -21.23
CA GLN A 82 -4.10 -7.63 -21.87
C GLN A 82 -4.84 -8.96 -21.86
N LYS A 83 -6.17 -8.92 -21.66
CA LYS A 83 -7.00 -10.13 -21.61
C LYS A 83 -6.87 -11.00 -22.87
N GLU A 84 -6.68 -10.39 -24.04
CA GLU A 84 -6.52 -11.11 -25.31
C GLU A 84 -5.12 -11.73 -25.47
N LYS A 85 -4.08 -11.06 -24.95
CA LYS A 85 -2.69 -11.56 -24.94
C LYS A 85 -2.41 -12.52 -23.78
N LYS A 86 -3.39 -12.75 -22.90
CA LYS A 86 -3.30 -13.60 -21.70
C LYS A 86 -2.15 -13.21 -20.77
N LEU A 87 -1.78 -11.94 -20.75
CA LEU A 87 -0.81 -11.47 -19.76
C LEU A 87 -1.55 -11.27 -18.44
N HIS A 88 -1.07 -11.96 -17.41
CA HIS A 88 -1.58 -11.84 -16.05
C HIS A 88 -0.48 -11.32 -15.13
N ALA A 89 -0.74 -10.18 -14.52
CA ALA A 89 0.11 -9.49 -13.58
C ALA A 89 -0.48 -9.53 -12.17
N GLU A 90 0.35 -9.89 -11.19
CA GLU A 90 0.03 -9.88 -9.76
C GLU A 90 1.00 -8.98 -9.00
N LEU A 91 0.60 -8.51 -7.81
CA LEU A 91 1.38 -7.59 -6.99
C LEU A 91 1.96 -8.28 -5.75
N TYR A 92 3.28 -8.34 -5.63
CA TYR A 92 3.98 -8.79 -4.44
C TYR A 92 4.60 -7.58 -3.73
N SER A 93 3.80 -6.87 -2.95
CA SER A 93 4.23 -5.59 -2.37
C SER A 93 3.70 -5.35 -0.95
N HIS A 94 4.50 -4.64 -0.17
CA HIS A 94 4.09 -4.08 1.12
C HIS A 94 4.82 -2.76 1.39
N VAL A 95 4.33 -2.03 2.39
CA VAL A 95 4.94 -0.75 2.82
C VAL A 95 6.41 -0.91 3.19
N ALA A 96 7.25 -0.02 2.66
CA ALA A 96 8.69 0.06 2.94
C ALA A 96 9.52 -1.22 2.62
N MET A 97 9.09 -2.10 1.72
CA MET A 97 9.92 -3.23 1.24
C MET A 97 11.26 -2.73 0.71
N THR A 98 12.38 -3.33 1.16
CA THR A 98 13.72 -3.05 0.63
C THR A 98 14.24 -4.20 -0.22
N PRO A 99 15.33 -4.03 -0.99
CA PRO A 99 16.01 -5.15 -1.62
C PRO A 99 16.38 -6.29 -0.65
N THR A 100 16.76 -5.98 0.59
CA THR A 100 16.96 -6.99 1.63
C THR A 100 15.67 -7.75 1.97
N ASP A 101 14.53 -7.08 2.08
CA ASP A 101 13.24 -7.77 2.28
C ASP A 101 12.95 -8.72 1.10
N PHE A 102 13.09 -8.21 -0.14
CA PHE A 102 12.87 -8.97 -1.36
C PHE A 102 13.78 -10.20 -1.44
N TYR A 103 15.06 -10.07 -1.09
CA TYR A 103 16.00 -11.19 -1.02
C TYR A 103 15.48 -12.33 -0.13
N TYR A 104 14.89 -12.01 1.03
CA TYR A 104 14.33 -13.02 1.93
C TYR A 104 12.97 -13.59 1.47
N TYR A 105 12.27 -12.89 0.57
CA TYR A 105 11.02 -13.39 -0.02
C TYR A 105 11.23 -14.28 -1.24
N LEU A 106 12.47 -14.42 -1.69
CA LEU A 106 12.75 -14.95 -3.02
C LEU A 106 12.28 -16.39 -3.24
N ASP A 107 12.38 -17.26 -2.24
CA ASP A 107 11.85 -18.63 -2.35
C ASP A 107 10.33 -18.66 -2.46
N ASP A 108 9.63 -17.77 -1.77
CA ASP A 108 8.17 -17.64 -1.85
C ASP A 108 7.75 -17.07 -3.21
N ILE A 109 8.45 -16.04 -3.70
CA ILE A 109 8.25 -15.47 -5.04
C ILE A 109 8.45 -16.52 -6.14
N ILE A 110 9.53 -17.30 -6.08
CA ILE A 110 9.79 -18.39 -7.02
C ILE A 110 8.69 -19.45 -6.95
N SER A 111 8.15 -19.73 -5.76
CA SER A 111 7.10 -20.74 -5.58
C SER A 111 5.77 -20.39 -6.26
N HIS A 112 5.55 -19.11 -6.59
CA HIS A 112 4.41 -18.66 -7.37
C HIS A 112 4.57 -18.90 -8.88
N ASP A 113 5.72 -19.42 -9.34
CA ASP A 113 6.00 -19.75 -10.74
C ASP A 113 5.80 -18.58 -11.74
N PRO A 114 6.33 -17.36 -11.48
CA PRO A 114 6.30 -16.28 -12.46
C PRO A 114 7.32 -16.51 -13.58
N GLU A 115 7.04 -16.02 -14.78
CA GLU A 115 8.00 -16.00 -15.91
C GLU A 115 8.87 -14.74 -15.85
N ILE A 116 8.25 -13.63 -15.43
CA ILE A 116 8.90 -12.34 -15.25
C ILE A 116 8.65 -11.82 -13.83
N VAL A 117 9.71 -11.35 -13.19
CA VAL A 117 9.65 -10.58 -11.95
C VAL A 117 10.09 -9.15 -12.23
N VAL A 118 9.21 -8.19 -11.98
CA VAL A 118 9.49 -6.76 -12.15
C VAL A 118 9.66 -6.11 -10.79
N TYR A 119 10.87 -5.65 -10.45
CA TYR A 119 11.09 -4.86 -9.24
C TYR A 119 10.94 -3.37 -9.52
N VAL A 120 9.86 -2.79 -9.02
CA VAL A 120 9.56 -1.35 -9.13
C VAL A 120 10.06 -0.65 -7.87
N PHE A 121 10.99 0.28 -8.03
CA PHE A 121 11.68 0.92 -6.89
C PHE A 121 11.89 2.43 -7.08
N ASN A 122 12.21 3.12 -5.99
CA ASN A 122 12.81 4.47 -5.99
C ASN A 122 14.15 4.42 -5.24
N PRO A 123 15.09 5.36 -5.45
CA PRO A 123 16.29 5.48 -4.63
C PRO A 123 16.07 5.45 -3.11
N ALA A 124 14.90 5.91 -2.63
CA ALA A 124 14.53 5.82 -1.22
C ALA A 124 14.48 4.37 -0.66
N ASP A 125 14.26 3.36 -1.50
CA ASP A 125 14.22 1.96 -1.09
C ASP A 125 15.61 1.42 -0.73
N PHE A 126 16.69 2.06 -1.20
CA PHE A 126 18.08 1.69 -0.93
C PHE A 126 18.60 2.13 0.44
N GLN A 127 17.71 2.52 1.35
CA GLN A 127 18.04 2.76 2.76
C GLN A 127 19.05 3.92 2.93
N LEU A 128 18.84 5.01 2.19
CA LEU A 128 19.74 6.18 2.14
C LEU A 128 19.94 6.83 3.52
N GLU A 129 19.01 6.65 4.45
CA GLU A 129 19.09 7.15 5.82
C GLU A 129 20.23 6.55 6.66
N TYR A 130 20.83 5.43 6.21
CA TYR A 130 21.98 4.80 6.87
C TYR A 130 23.32 5.14 6.20
N LEU A 131 23.34 6.11 5.29
CA LEU A 131 24.60 6.61 4.73
C LEU A 131 25.21 7.67 5.65
N ASN A 132 26.48 7.46 5.99
CA ASN A 132 27.27 8.44 6.74
C ASN A 132 27.80 9.50 5.77
N LEU A 133 26.95 10.49 5.48
CA LEU A 133 27.30 11.65 4.67
C LEU A 133 27.45 12.88 5.57
N THR A 134 28.62 13.50 5.56
CA THR A 134 28.80 14.87 6.06
C THR A 134 29.22 15.76 4.91
N ALA A 135 28.90 17.06 4.98
CA ALA A 135 29.34 18.03 3.97
C ALA A 135 30.87 18.07 3.80
N GLU A 136 31.62 17.59 4.79
CA GLU A 136 33.09 17.55 4.85
C GLU A 136 33.70 16.20 4.38
N ASN A 137 32.93 15.11 4.32
CA ASN A 137 33.41 13.76 3.95
C ASN A 137 32.77 13.22 2.65
N SER A 138 32.52 14.10 1.68
CA SER A 138 31.53 13.92 0.60
C SER A 138 32.02 13.22 -0.68
N GLU A 139 33.20 12.61 -0.72
CA GLU A 139 33.65 11.97 -1.98
C GLU A 139 32.97 10.62 -2.25
N ILE A 140 32.90 9.73 -1.24
CA ILE A 140 32.34 8.37 -1.40
C ILE A 140 31.39 8.04 -0.24
N PRO A 141 30.10 7.73 -0.50
CA PRO A 141 29.14 7.32 0.52
C PRO A 141 29.58 6.05 1.25
N LYS A 142 29.46 6.05 2.59
CA LYS A 142 29.71 4.87 3.43
C LYS A 142 28.43 4.42 4.11
N PHE A 143 28.03 3.18 3.88
CA PHE A 143 26.88 2.57 4.51
C PHE A 143 27.19 2.17 5.96
N ASN A 144 26.38 2.65 6.90
CA ASN A 144 26.49 2.35 8.31
C ASN A 144 25.78 1.04 8.65
N TYR A 145 26.49 -0.08 8.44
CA TYR A 145 25.97 -1.42 8.67
C TYR A 145 25.53 -1.66 10.13
N GLU A 146 26.29 -1.16 11.11
CA GLU A 146 25.95 -1.34 12.53
C GLU A 146 24.63 -0.63 12.88
N GLN A 147 24.46 0.61 12.42
CA GLN A 147 23.21 1.34 12.60
C GLN A 147 22.07 0.64 11.87
N TRP A 148 22.26 0.26 10.61
CA TRP A 148 21.26 -0.49 9.84
C TRP A 148 20.81 -1.74 10.61
N LEU A 149 21.73 -2.58 11.05
CA LEU A 149 21.41 -3.83 11.75
C LEU A 149 20.69 -3.58 13.08
N ALA A 150 21.08 -2.55 13.83
CA ALA A 150 20.43 -2.17 15.08
C ALA A 150 18.95 -1.82 14.92
N TYR A 151 18.54 -1.28 13.76
CA TYR A 151 17.15 -0.96 13.45
C TYR A 151 16.44 -2.06 12.65
N PHE A 152 17.11 -2.68 11.69
CA PHE A 152 16.47 -3.53 10.68
C PHE A 152 15.86 -4.80 11.29
N HIS A 153 16.52 -5.41 12.29
CA HIS A 153 15.99 -6.59 12.97
C HIS A 153 14.70 -6.33 13.77
N TRP A 154 14.42 -5.07 14.11
CA TRP A 154 13.18 -4.66 14.75
C TRP A 154 12.04 -4.42 13.76
N ARG A 155 12.31 -4.37 12.46
CA ARG A 155 11.28 -4.19 11.43
C ARG A 155 10.32 -5.36 11.41
N ASN A 156 9.09 -5.05 11.06
CA ASN A 156 8.00 -6.02 10.95
C ASN A 156 8.30 -7.17 9.97
N PRO A 157 8.80 -6.94 8.74
CA PRO A 157 9.25 -8.01 7.83
C PRO A 157 10.18 -9.04 8.49
N ALA A 158 11.27 -8.56 9.11
CA ALA A 158 12.27 -9.40 9.75
C ALA A 158 11.69 -10.19 10.94
N ARG A 159 10.71 -9.65 11.65
CA ARG A 159 10.08 -10.33 12.80
C ARG A 159 8.96 -11.29 12.40
N ILE A 160 8.20 -10.93 11.36
CA ILE A 160 6.92 -11.54 11.05
C ILE A 160 7.04 -12.50 9.87
N ILE A 161 7.81 -12.16 8.84
CA ILE A 161 7.80 -12.92 7.59
C ILE A 161 8.98 -13.88 7.50
N TYR A 162 10.21 -13.39 7.73
CA TYR A 162 11.44 -14.20 7.59
C TYR A 162 12.33 -14.24 8.87
N PRO A 163 11.78 -14.37 10.09
CA PRO A 163 12.58 -14.27 11.33
C PRO A 163 13.69 -15.31 11.45
N PHE A 164 13.52 -16.49 10.84
CA PHE A 164 14.55 -17.52 10.88
C PHE A 164 15.74 -17.17 9.99
N TYR A 165 15.48 -16.75 8.75
CA TYR A 165 16.53 -16.39 7.80
C TYR A 165 17.32 -15.17 8.29
N PHE A 166 16.65 -14.16 8.85
CA PHE A 166 17.35 -13.02 9.42
C PHE A 166 18.19 -13.40 10.66
N PHE A 167 17.67 -14.29 11.51
CA PHE A 167 18.44 -14.84 12.62
C PHE A 167 19.68 -15.60 12.11
N GLU A 168 19.53 -16.46 11.11
CA GLU A 168 20.63 -17.26 10.57
C GLU A 168 21.77 -16.38 10.05
N ASP A 169 21.44 -15.32 9.30
CA ASP A 169 22.42 -14.38 8.74
C ASP A 169 23.11 -13.54 9.84
N TYR A 170 22.39 -13.10 10.88
CA TYR A 170 22.85 -12.01 11.74
C TYR A 170 22.93 -12.30 13.24
N TRP A 171 22.60 -13.51 13.73
CA TRP A 171 22.54 -13.79 15.18
C TRP A 171 23.83 -13.51 15.95
N LYS A 172 24.99 -13.56 15.29
CA LYS A 172 26.31 -13.30 15.88
C LYS A 172 26.57 -11.82 16.13
N ASP A 173 25.99 -10.96 15.30
CA ASP A 173 26.16 -9.51 15.33
C ASP A 173 25.06 -8.82 16.14
N LEU A 174 24.01 -9.56 16.49
CA LEU A 174 22.89 -9.08 17.29
C LEU A 174 23.11 -9.29 18.80
N PRO A 175 22.55 -8.40 19.65
CA PRO A 175 22.47 -8.66 21.07
C PRO A 175 21.73 -9.97 21.35
N LYS A 176 22.21 -10.78 22.30
CA LYS A 176 21.64 -12.10 22.63
C LYS A 176 20.12 -12.06 22.83
N ASN A 177 19.61 -11.02 23.50
CA ASN A 177 18.18 -10.86 23.75
C ASN A 177 17.37 -10.73 22.46
N ASP A 178 17.91 -10.04 21.46
CA ASP A 178 17.23 -9.84 20.18
C ASP A 178 17.31 -11.09 19.31
N SER A 179 18.46 -11.77 19.32
CA SER A 179 18.60 -13.10 18.71
C SER A 179 17.59 -14.10 19.28
N TYR A 180 17.37 -14.12 20.60
CA TYR A 180 16.35 -14.98 21.23
C TYR A 180 14.91 -14.59 20.85
N LYS A 181 14.62 -13.30 20.68
CA LYS A 181 13.28 -12.85 20.22
C LYS A 181 13.01 -13.32 18.80
N LEU A 182 13.98 -13.17 17.89
CA LEU A 182 13.87 -13.66 16.51
C LEU A 182 13.66 -15.17 16.50
N LEU A 183 14.48 -15.92 17.25
CA LEU A 183 14.34 -17.36 17.37
C LEU A 183 12.97 -17.78 17.92
N GLY A 184 12.46 -17.06 18.92
CA GLY A 184 11.11 -17.28 19.45
C GLY A 184 10.01 -17.03 18.42
N LYS A 185 10.15 -16.00 17.58
CA LYS A 185 9.22 -15.73 16.45
C LYS A 185 9.38 -16.75 15.32
N SER A 186 10.56 -17.33 15.14
CA SER A 186 10.81 -18.43 14.18
C SER A 186 10.05 -19.70 14.56
N PHE A 187 10.04 -20.07 15.84
CA PHE A 187 9.42 -21.32 16.30
C PHE A 187 7.93 -21.24 16.67
N LEU A 188 7.43 -20.07 17.08
CA LEU A 188 6.04 -19.90 17.53
C LEU A 188 5.33 -18.80 16.72
N ARG A 189 4.39 -19.19 15.87
CA ARG A 189 3.59 -18.30 15.02
C ARG A 189 2.66 -17.41 15.83
N MET A 190 2.10 -17.89 16.94
CA MET A 190 1.35 -17.04 17.87
C MET A 190 2.20 -15.87 18.37
N ASN A 191 3.48 -16.11 18.69
CA ASN A 191 4.40 -15.04 19.10
C ASN A 191 4.82 -14.14 17.92
N ARG A 192 4.91 -14.73 16.71
CA ARG A 192 5.20 -14.02 15.45
C ARG A 192 4.10 -13.02 15.12
N PHE A 193 2.82 -13.43 15.18
CA PHE A 193 1.65 -12.67 14.73
C PHE A 193 0.89 -11.94 15.86
N ARG A 194 1.36 -12.05 17.10
CA ARG A 194 0.73 -11.43 18.29
C ARG A 194 0.37 -9.95 18.10
N GLU A 195 1.19 -9.20 17.37
CA GLU A 195 1.07 -7.75 17.20
C GLU A 195 -0.24 -7.34 16.51
N PHE A 196 -0.79 -8.19 15.64
CA PHE A 196 -2.00 -7.90 14.88
C PHE A 196 -3.07 -9.00 15.01
N PHE A 197 -2.96 -9.88 16.01
CA PHE A 197 -3.83 -11.06 16.16
C PHE A 197 -5.32 -10.71 16.24
N TRP A 198 -5.67 -9.61 16.90
CA TRP A 198 -7.07 -9.23 17.12
C TRP A 198 -7.69 -8.47 15.94
N GLU A 199 -6.86 -7.82 15.13
CA GLU A 199 -7.33 -6.89 14.10
C GLU A 199 -8.26 -7.54 13.06
N PRO A 200 -7.93 -8.67 12.41
CA PRO A 200 -8.87 -9.29 11.46
C PRO A 200 -10.11 -9.88 12.12
N ILE A 201 -10.06 -10.21 13.42
CA ILE A 201 -11.22 -10.67 14.18
C ILE A 201 -12.16 -9.48 14.42
N ASP A 202 -11.61 -8.34 14.84
CA ASP A 202 -12.37 -7.11 15.06
C ASP A 202 -12.99 -6.61 13.74
N ALA A 203 -12.21 -6.61 12.64
CA ALA A 203 -12.69 -6.29 11.30
C ALA A 203 -13.86 -7.20 10.86
N TYR A 204 -13.75 -8.51 11.10
CA TYR A 204 -14.83 -9.46 10.85
C TYR A 204 -16.09 -9.12 11.65
N ILE A 205 -15.94 -8.79 12.93
CA ILE A 205 -17.06 -8.46 13.81
C ILE A 205 -17.72 -7.15 13.36
N GLU A 206 -16.92 -6.11 13.08
CA GLU A 206 -17.41 -4.81 12.61
C GLU A 206 -18.22 -4.95 11.31
N THR A 207 -17.66 -5.70 10.35
CA THR A 207 -18.24 -5.86 9.01
C THR A 207 -19.51 -6.73 9.00
N ASN A 208 -19.63 -7.69 9.93
CA ASN A 208 -20.72 -8.66 9.92
C ASN A 208 -21.83 -8.40 10.94
N PHE A 209 -21.53 -7.72 12.03
CA PHE A 209 -22.49 -7.56 13.13
C PHE A 209 -22.70 -6.10 13.56
N ARG A 210 -21.84 -5.17 13.12
CA ARG A 210 -21.94 -3.75 13.50
C ARG A 210 -22.26 -2.88 12.30
N SER A 211 -22.54 -1.62 12.59
CA SER A 211 -23.04 -0.61 11.66
C SER A 211 -22.04 -0.06 10.64
N GLY A 212 -20.78 -0.55 10.61
CA GLY A 212 -19.74 -0.02 9.72
C GLY A 212 -19.40 1.46 9.99
N ARG A 213 -19.38 1.88 11.26
CA ARG A 213 -19.08 3.28 11.68
C ARG A 213 -17.60 3.53 11.92
N SER A 214 -16.83 2.47 12.15
CA SER A 214 -15.39 2.52 12.43
C SER A 214 -14.66 1.90 11.25
N TYR A 215 -14.12 2.74 10.39
CA TYR A 215 -13.31 2.33 9.26
C TYR A 215 -12.35 3.44 8.79
N HIS A 216 -11.27 3.05 8.13
CA HIS A 216 -10.25 3.92 7.56
C HIS A 216 -10.53 4.20 6.08
N ILE A 217 -10.93 3.18 5.32
CA ILE A 217 -11.25 3.31 3.89
C ILE A 217 -12.67 2.84 3.58
N TYR A 218 -13.40 3.69 2.87
CA TYR A 218 -14.76 3.46 2.40
C TYR A 218 -14.80 2.36 1.34
N SER A 219 -15.69 1.39 1.50
CA SER A 219 -15.82 0.23 0.60
C SER A 219 -17.21 0.10 -0.05
N GLY A 220 -18.14 1.00 0.26
CA GLY A 220 -19.50 1.02 -0.29
C GLY A 220 -19.56 1.43 -1.76
N LYS A 221 -20.75 1.86 -2.20
CA LYS A 221 -20.94 2.40 -3.55
C LYS A 221 -20.30 3.77 -3.65
N ILE A 222 -19.48 3.99 -4.67
CA ILE A 222 -18.80 5.29 -4.85
C ILE A 222 -19.78 6.25 -5.55
N PRO A 223 -20.04 7.45 -4.99
CA PRO A 223 -20.81 8.48 -5.67
C PRO A 223 -20.18 8.92 -7.00
N GLU A 224 -21.00 9.36 -7.95
CA GLU A 224 -20.53 9.79 -9.28
C GLU A 224 -19.55 10.96 -9.20
N GLU A 225 -19.73 11.86 -8.24
CA GLU A 225 -18.86 13.01 -8.02
C GLU A 225 -17.58 12.66 -7.25
N GLY A 226 -17.39 11.40 -6.87
CA GLY A 226 -16.30 10.88 -6.07
C GLY A 226 -16.57 10.96 -4.56
N ILE A 227 -15.67 10.33 -3.80
CA ILE A 227 -15.70 10.31 -2.33
C ILE A 227 -14.27 10.45 -1.78
N TRP A 228 -14.14 11.03 -0.60
CA TRP A 228 -12.90 10.95 0.16
C TRP A 228 -12.70 9.53 0.69
N GLN A 229 -11.47 9.07 0.84
CA GLN A 229 -11.16 7.70 1.29
C GLN A 229 -11.83 7.37 2.63
N SER A 230 -11.96 8.34 3.53
CA SER A 230 -12.62 8.18 4.82
C SER A 230 -14.16 8.18 4.73
N GLY A 231 -14.73 8.30 3.53
CA GLY A 231 -16.16 8.19 3.25
C GLY A 231 -16.94 9.50 3.25
N TRP A 232 -16.26 10.65 3.27
CA TRP A 232 -16.92 11.95 3.13
C TRP A 232 -17.39 12.20 1.71
N THR A 233 -18.63 12.66 1.56
CA THR A 233 -19.22 13.05 0.28
C THR A 233 -18.96 14.52 -0.03
N LYS A 234 -19.30 14.94 -1.26
CA LYS A 234 -19.56 16.35 -1.55
C LYS A 234 -20.91 16.80 -0.98
N LYS A 235 -21.18 18.11 -1.03
CA LYS A 235 -22.46 18.72 -0.64
C LYS A 235 -23.65 18.19 -1.46
N GLU A 236 -23.43 17.98 -2.74
CA GLU A 236 -24.38 17.37 -3.66
C GLU A 236 -23.68 16.16 -4.27
N PHE A 237 -24.37 15.02 -4.26
CA PHE A 237 -23.83 13.80 -4.86
C PHE A 237 -24.93 12.86 -5.35
N HIS A 238 -24.58 12.01 -6.30
CA HIS A 238 -25.44 10.97 -6.83
C HIS A 238 -24.91 9.59 -6.49
N LEU A 239 -25.81 8.68 -6.12
CA LEU A 239 -25.47 7.33 -5.71
C LEU A 239 -26.49 6.32 -6.25
N THR A 240 -25.98 5.20 -6.75
CA THR A 240 -26.80 4.06 -7.17
C THR A 240 -26.57 2.92 -6.19
N CYS A 241 -27.62 2.56 -5.45
CA CYS A 241 -27.56 1.48 -4.46
C CYS A 241 -27.76 0.11 -5.10
N ASP A 242 -27.28 -0.96 -4.48
CA ASP A 242 -27.61 -2.31 -4.94
C ASP A 242 -29.12 -2.58 -4.80
N SER A 243 -29.67 -3.36 -5.72
CA SER A 243 -31.07 -3.79 -5.66
C SER A 243 -31.29 -4.75 -4.49
N ASN A 244 -31.95 -4.29 -3.43
CA ASN A 244 -32.30 -5.11 -2.26
C ASN A 244 -33.71 -5.72 -2.42
N GLU A 245 -33.85 -7.02 -2.18
CA GLU A 245 -35.14 -7.73 -2.17
C GLU A 245 -36.17 -7.09 -1.21
N MET A 246 -35.72 -6.50 -0.09
CA MET A 246 -36.58 -5.83 0.88
C MET A 246 -37.11 -4.46 0.39
N GLY A 247 -36.56 -3.90 -0.69
CA GLY A 247 -36.98 -2.60 -1.21
C GLY A 247 -36.69 -1.40 -0.31
N ALA A 248 -35.93 -1.57 0.77
CA ALA A 248 -35.50 -0.48 1.61
C ALA A 248 -34.07 -0.70 2.09
N TRP A 249 -33.34 0.39 2.28
CA TRP A 249 -32.05 0.43 2.94
C TRP A 249 -32.18 1.14 4.27
N ASN A 250 -31.63 0.54 5.32
CA ASN A 250 -31.44 1.20 6.60
C ASN A 250 -29.96 1.45 6.78
N GLU A 251 -29.53 2.61 6.29
CA GLU A 251 -28.14 3.01 6.29
C GLU A 251 -27.80 3.90 7.47
N ILE A 252 -26.50 4.12 7.65
CA ILE A 252 -26.00 5.02 8.68
C ILE A 252 -25.04 6.02 8.05
N ALA A 253 -25.17 7.29 8.41
CA ALA A 253 -24.25 8.35 8.00
C ALA A 253 -23.93 9.28 9.16
N PHE A 254 -22.73 9.86 9.13
CA PHE A 254 -22.31 10.89 10.08
C PHE A 254 -22.68 12.26 9.54
N ILE A 255 -23.48 12.98 10.32
CA ILE A 255 -23.88 14.36 10.08
C ILE A 255 -22.87 15.28 10.78
N PRO A 256 -22.17 16.19 10.07
CA PRO A 256 -21.05 16.92 10.65
C PRO A 256 -21.43 18.18 11.44
N LYS A 257 -22.67 18.70 11.29
CA LYS A 257 -23.15 19.92 11.95
C LYS A 257 -24.58 19.74 12.48
N ASP A 258 -24.93 20.51 13.51
CA ASP A 258 -26.29 20.55 14.08
C ASP A 258 -27.30 21.20 13.11
N ASP A 259 -28.57 20.85 13.26
CA ASP A 259 -29.72 21.21 12.42
C ASP A 259 -29.43 21.10 10.91
N THR A 260 -28.99 19.91 10.46
CA THR A 260 -28.69 19.62 9.05
C THR A 260 -29.90 18.97 8.37
N ASP A 261 -30.22 19.43 7.17
CA ASP A 261 -31.22 18.83 6.28
C ASP A 261 -30.54 18.09 5.13
N ILE A 262 -31.04 16.91 4.83
CA ILE A 262 -30.69 16.13 3.64
C ILE A 262 -31.93 15.95 2.78
N SER A 263 -31.86 16.39 1.53
CA SER A 263 -32.87 16.11 0.51
C SER A 263 -32.42 14.95 -0.36
N ILE A 264 -33.24 13.91 -0.45
CA ILE A 264 -33.02 12.73 -1.28
C ILE A 264 -34.05 12.77 -2.41
N THR A 265 -33.59 12.97 -3.64
CA THR A 265 -34.43 12.90 -4.84
C THR A 265 -34.24 11.56 -5.53
N TYR A 266 -35.35 10.87 -5.73
CA TYR A 266 -35.41 9.62 -6.47
C TYR A 266 -35.60 9.91 -7.96
N GLU A 267 -35.22 8.97 -8.81
CA GLU A 267 -35.29 9.12 -10.28
C GLU A 267 -36.72 9.38 -10.79
N ASN A 268 -37.74 8.88 -10.09
CA ASN A 268 -39.16 9.14 -10.38
C ASN A 268 -39.63 10.57 -10.01
N GLY A 269 -38.74 11.42 -9.49
CA GLY A 269 -39.03 12.78 -9.05
C GLY A 269 -39.55 12.92 -7.62
N ARG A 270 -39.71 11.81 -6.89
CA ARG A 270 -40.07 11.84 -5.46
C ARG A 270 -38.91 12.43 -4.65
N ILE A 271 -39.26 13.26 -3.66
CA ILE A 271 -38.29 13.92 -2.78
C ILE A 271 -38.61 13.55 -1.34
N GLU A 272 -37.61 13.07 -0.62
CA GLU A 272 -37.65 12.86 0.83
C GLU A 272 -36.71 13.87 1.51
N ASN A 273 -37.18 14.56 2.53
CA ASN A 273 -36.37 15.50 3.30
C ASN A 273 -36.20 14.96 4.73
N LEU A 274 -34.95 14.84 5.16
CA LEU A 274 -34.56 14.34 6.48
C LEU A 274 -33.93 15.48 7.27
N HIS A 275 -34.37 15.67 8.51
CA HIS A 275 -33.85 16.69 9.43
C HIS A 275 -33.07 16.03 10.57
N PHE A 276 -31.89 16.56 10.89
CA PHE A 276 -31.03 16.08 11.96
C PHE A 276 -30.62 17.21 12.90
N ASP A 277 -31.16 17.22 14.12
CA ASP A 277 -30.89 18.26 15.12
C ASP A 277 -29.43 18.28 15.61
N LYS A 278 -28.73 17.14 15.58
CA LYS A 278 -27.42 16.96 16.22
C LYS A 278 -26.36 16.40 15.29
N LYS A 279 -25.12 16.83 15.45
CA LYS A 279 -23.91 16.19 14.90
C LYS A 279 -23.78 14.76 15.43
N GLY A 280 -23.43 13.83 14.54
CA GLY A 280 -23.17 12.43 14.92
C GLY A 280 -23.62 11.41 13.89
N TRP A 281 -23.52 10.13 14.25
CA TRP A 281 -24.01 9.02 13.43
C TRP A 281 -25.52 8.86 13.56
N HIS A 282 -26.24 8.95 12.44
CA HIS A 282 -27.69 8.81 12.36
C HIS A 282 -28.10 7.74 11.34
N SER A 283 -29.29 7.16 11.54
CA SER A 283 -29.89 6.25 10.57
C SER A 283 -30.54 7.05 9.44
N ILE A 284 -30.35 6.58 8.22
CA ILE A 284 -30.96 7.09 6.99
C ILE A 284 -31.74 5.93 6.37
N GLN A 285 -33.06 6.04 6.39
CA GLN A 285 -33.92 5.07 5.73
C GLN A 285 -34.20 5.51 4.30
N ILE A 286 -33.80 4.69 3.33
CA ILE A 286 -34.05 4.92 1.90
C ILE A 286 -35.06 3.86 1.48
N ASN A 287 -36.29 4.26 1.18
CA ASN A 287 -37.37 3.34 0.82
C ASN A 287 -37.65 3.41 -0.67
N PHE A 288 -37.53 2.31 -1.40
CA PHE A 288 -37.98 2.21 -2.79
C PHE A 288 -39.43 1.70 -2.79
N GLN A 289 -40.36 2.48 -3.34
CA GLN A 289 -41.80 2.15 -3.26
C GLN A 289 -42.17 1.03 -4.23
N ASP A 290 -41.50 0.97 -5.38
CA ASP A 290 -41.72 -0.03 -6.42
C ASP A 290 -40.49 -0.90 -6.67
N GLN A 291 -40.69 -2.14 -7.15
CA GLN A 291 -39.57 -3.01 -7.53
C GLN A 291 -38.71 -2.41 -8.66
N ASN A 292 -39.33 -1.61 -9.54
CA ASN A 292 -38.63 -0.89 -10.61
C ASN A 292 -37.77 0.28 -10.09
N GLU A 293 -37.90 0.66 -8.81
CA GLU A 293 -37.08 1.69 -8.19
C GLU A 293 -35.83 1.11 -7.51
N LYS A 294 -35.76 -0.21 -7.33
CA LYS A 294 -34.69 -0.89 -6.59
C LYS A 294 -33.38 -0.81 -7.35
N GLY A 295 -32.48 0.00 -6.83
CA GLY A 295 -31.18 0.26 -7.45
C GLY A 295 -31.21 1.40 -8.46
N ASN A 296 -32.18 2.31 -8.33
CA ASN A 296 -32.20 3.55 -9.09
C ASN A 296 -31.19 4.56 -8.54
N ARG A 297 -30.86 5.51 -9.41
CA ARG A 297 -29.97 6.63 -9.11
C ARG A 297 -30.67 7.60 -8.15
N LEU A 298 -30.04 7.85 -7.00
CA LEU A 298 -30.49 8.80 -5.98
C LEU A 298 -29.63 10.05 -6.04
N LYS A 299 -30.24 11.23 -5.84
CA LYS A 299 -29.56 12.50 -5.66
C LYS A 299 -29.68 12.96 -4.21
N PHE A 300 -28.55 13.25 -3.57
CA PHE A 300 -28.48 13.79 -2.22
C PHE A 300 -28.06 15.26 -2.28
N ILE A 301 -28.74 16.11 -1.52
CA ILE A 301 -28.38 17.53 -1.33
C ILE A 301 -28.36 17.83 0.17
N ILE A 302 -27.20 18.29 0.66
CA ILE A 302 -27.00 18.66 2.07
C ILE A 302 -27.01 20.18 2.22
N ASN A 303 -27.80 20.70 3.16
CA ASN A 303 -27.90 22.15 3.38
C ASN A 303 -26.67 22.74 4.09
N LYS A 304 -26.09 21.99 5.04
CA LYS A 304 -24.98 22.39 5.92
C LYS A 304 -23.80 21.43 5.77
N THR A 305 -22.67 21.99 5.40
CA THR A 305 -21.41 21.28 5.16
C THR A 305 -20.40 21.57 6.27
N SER A 306 -19.33 20.80 6.29
CA SER A 306 -18.15 21.03 7.13
C SER A 306 -16.90 21.15 6.28
N SER A 307 -15.74 21.25 6.93
CA SER A 307 -14.46 21.24 6.25
C SER A 307 -13.73 19.91 6.49
N TYR A 308 -13.05 19.42 5.45
CA TYR A 308 -12.28 18.19 5.51
C TYR A 308 -11.17 18.29 6.57
N LYS A 309 -10.51 19.45 6.69
CA LYS A 309 -9.51 19.68 7.75
C LYS A 309 -10.09 19.61 9.15
N GLU A 310 -11.28 20.20 9.37
CA GLU A 310 -11.95 20.18 10.68
C GLU A 310 -12.27 18.74 11.08
N GLU A 311 -12.85 17.95 10.17
CA GLU A 311 -13.31 16.60 10.47
C GLU A 311 -12.17 15.57 10.55
N GLU A 312 -11.15 15.68 9.68
CA GLU A 312 -9.99 14.77 9.66
C GLU A 312 -8.84 15.23 10.56
N ARG A 313 -8.97 16.40 11.21
CA ARG A 313 -7.93 17.00 12.07
C ARG A 313 -6.58 17.15 11.36
N LYS A 314 -6.61 17.52 10.07
CA LYS A 314 -5.41 17.75 9.25
C LYS A 314 -5.14 19.26 9.14
N PRO A 315 -4.25 19.85 9.96
CA PRO A 315 -4.08 21.31 9.97
C PRO A 315 -3.44 21.88 8.69
N TYR A 316 -2.67 21.07 7.95
CA TYR A 316 -1.86 21.53 6.81
C TYR A 316 -2.49 21.20 5.44
N GLY A 317 -2.11 21.97 4.40
CA GLY A 317 -2.58 21.81 3.02
C GLY A 317 -3.81 22.63 2.67
N LYS A 318 -4.40 22.43 1.49
CA LYS A 318 -5.66 23.07 1.08
C LYS A 318 -6.84 22.40 1.79
N ASP A 319 -7.81 23.19 2.25
CA ASP A 319 -9.05 22.69 2.84
C ASP A 319 -10.15 22.51 1.77
N TYR A 320 -11.11 21.63 2.05
CA TYR A 320 -12.18 21.26 1.14
C TYR A 320 -13.51 21.16 1.88
N GLU A 321 -14.57 21.58 1.22
CA GLU A 321 -15.93 21.40 1.73
C GLU A 321 -16.33 19.91 1.65
N VAL A 322 -16.95 19.41 2.72
CA VAL A 322 -17.49 18.05 2.82
C VAL A 322 -18.96 18.05 3.24
N GLY A 323 -19.72 17.12 2.68
CA GLY A 323 -21.11 16.83 3.03
C GLY A 323 -21.19 15.92 4.26
N ILE A 324 -21.70 14.71 4.09
CA ILE A 324 -21.83 13.71 5.17
C ILE A 324 -20.77 12.62 5.03
N ARG A 325 -20.51 11.87 6.11
CA ARG A 325 -19.67 10.66 6.04
C ARG A 325 -20.57 9.44 5.94
N LEU A 326 -20.39 8.61 4.92
CA LEU A 326 -21.18 7.40 4.76
C LEU A 326 -20.70 6.29 5.73
N SER A 327 -21.52 5.27 6.02
CA SER A 327 -21.05 4.03 6.65
C SER A 327 -20.12 3.28 5.67
N GLN A 328 -19.31 2.35 6.18
CA GLN A 328 -18.28 1.69 5.37
C GLN A 328 -18.82 1.04 4.08
N ASN A 329 -19.96 0.38 4.15
CA ASN A 329 -20.56 -0.39 3.04
C ASN A 329 -21.85 0.26 2.52
N PHE A 330 -22.00 1.58 2.68
CA PHE A 330 -23.23 2.29 2.34
C PHE A 330 -23.72 1.93 0.92
N CYS A 331 -24.98 1.50 0.84
CA CYS A 331 -25.67 1.10 -0.39
C CYS A 331 -25.05 -0.09 -1.15
N SER A 332 -24.22 -0.90 -0.49
CA SER A 332 -23.56 -2.10 -1.06
C SER A 332 -24.02 -3.38 -0.36
N LEU A 333 -24.50 -4.36 -1.12
CA LEU A 333 -24.78 -5.71 -0.60
C LEU A 333 -23.51 -6.54 -0.50
N GLU A 334 -22.55 -6.25 -1.39
CA GLU A 334 -21.26 -6.91 -1.42
C GLU A 334 -20.34 -6.36 -0.33
N LYS A 335 -19.78 -7.27 0.46
CA LYS A 335 -18.73 -6.99 1.44
C LYS A 335 -17.39 -7.26 0.77
N LYS A 336 -16.74 -6.19 0.34
CA LYS A 336 -15.48 -6.29 -0.38
C LYS A 336 -14.37 -6.87 0.52
N ILE A 337 -13.54 -7.71 -0.08
CA ILE A 337 -12.36 -8.37 0.52
C ILE A 337 -11.16 -8.19 -0.42
N ASN A 338 -9.92 -8.30 0.06
CA ASN A 338 -8.72 -8.21 -0.79
C ASN A 338 -8.54 -6.85 -1.48
N GLN A 339 -8.93 -5.76 -0.80
CA GLN A 339 -8.90 -4.40 -1.34
C GLN A 339 -7.60 -3.62 -1.12
N ALA A 340 -6.65 -4.07 -0.29
CA ALA A 340 -5.38 -3.38 -0.07
C ALA A 340 -4.54 -3.27 -1.35
N TYR A 341 -4.83 -4.13 -2.34
CA TYR A 341 -4.15 -4.22 -3.63
C TYR A 341 -5.02 -3.70 -4.79
N ILE A 342 -6.22 -3.17 -4.48
CA ILE A 342 -7.12 -2.51 -5.42
C ILE A 342 -7.27 -1.07 -4.97
N ARG A 343 -6.70 -0.14 -5.71
CA ARG A 343 -6.73 1.30 -5.38
C ARG A 343 -7.88 1.98 -6.12
N PRO A 344 -8.91 2.51 -5.43
CA PRO A 344 -9.93 3.34 -6.07
C PRO A 344 -9.45 4.79 -6.29
N ASN A 345 -10.13 5.51 -7.19
CA ASN A 345 -9.84 6.91 -7.45
C ASN A 345 -10.57 7.83 -6.44
N TYR A 346 -9.94 8.12 -5.30
CA TYR A 346 -10.51 8.96 -4.25
C TYR A 346 -10.28 10.46 -4.47
N LEU A 347 -11.17 11.28 -3.90
CA LEU A 347 -11.08 12.74 -3.93
C LEU A 347 -9.79 13.27 -3.28
N ASP A 348 -9.21 12.52 -2.33
CA ASP A 348 -7.90 12.80 -1.72
C ASP A 348 -6.80 13.07 -2.75
N GLU A 349 -6.91 12.46 -3.93
CA GLU A 349 -5.93 12.49 -5.00
C GLU A 349 -6.43 13.27 -6.22
N VAL A 350 -7.70 13.08 -6.61
CA VAL A 350 -8.34 13.84 -7.70
C VAL A 350 -8.22 15.35 -7.47
N ARG A 351 -8.23 15.78 -6.20
CA ARG A 351 -8.07 17.19 -5.85
C ARG A 351 -6.80 17.83 -6.42
N PHE A 352 -5.71 17.08 -6.59
CA PHE A 352 -4.44 17.61 -7.10
C PHE A 352 -4.54 17.98 -8.58
N GLU A 353 -5.34 17.25 -9.36
CA GLU A 353 -5.55 17.52 -10.78
C GLU A 353 -6.27 18.86 -11.01
N ASN A 354 -7.15 19.22 -10.07
CA ASN A 354 -7.94 20.45 -10.13
C ASN A 354 -7.17 21.66 -9.59
N MET A 355 -6.00 21.48 -8.99
CA MET A 355 -5.16 22.60 -8.56
C MET A 355 -4.42 23.20 -9.75
N SER A 356 -4.26 24.52 -9.75
CA SER A 356 -3.21 25.16 -10.53
C SER A 356 -1.83 24.71 -10.02
N LEU A 357 -0.80 24.82 -10.85
CA LEU A 357 0.56 24.46 -10.46
C LEU A 357 1.06 25.25 -9.23
N ALA A 358 0.67 26.52 -9.11
CA ALA A 358 1.03 27.35 -7.97
C ALA A 358 0.36 26.85 -6.68
N GLU A 359 -0.94 26.55 -6.74
CA GLU A 359 -1.68 25.98 -5.60
C GLU A 359 -1.12 24.63 -5.17
N TYR A 360 -0.77 23.75 -6.13
CA TYR A 360 -0.18 22.45 -5.81
C TYR A 360 1.14 22.61 -5.07
N LYS A 361 2.03 23.50 -5.54
CA LYS A 361 3.34 23.73 -4.90
C LYS A 361 3.17 24.24 -3.46
N GLU A 362 2.23 25.14 -3.24
CA GLU A 362 1.90 25.63 -1.91
C GLU A 362 1.34 24.52 -1.02
N ASP A 363 0.33 23.77 -1.47
CA ASP A 363 -0.23 22.63 -0.73
C ASP A 363 0.82 21.56 -0.42
N TYR A 364 1.69 21.24 -1.38
CA TYR A 364 2.80 20.30 -1.24
C TYR A 364 3.79 20.76 -0.15
N PHE A 365 4.22 22.03 -0.19
CA PHE A 365 5.12 22.58 0.81
C PHE A 365 4.50 22.57 2.22
N GLN A 366 3.25 23.01 2.35
CA GLN A 366 2.54 22.99 3.63
C GLN A 366 2.41 21.58 4.20
N ARG A 367 2.07 20.60 3.37
CA ARG A 367 1.87 19.22 3.84
C ARG A 367 3.17 18.54 4.25
N LEU A 368 4.27 18.78 3.54
CA LEU A 368 5.47 17.95 3.63
C LEU A 368 6.69 18.63 4.25
N TYR A 369 6.74 19.97 4.28
CA TYR A 369 7.92 20.71 4.71
C TYR A 369 7.64 21.74 5.79
N GLN A 370 6.45 22.36 5.80
CA GLN A 370 6.08 23.30 6.85
C GLN A 370 6.04 22.59 8.21
N ASP A 371 6.76 23.17 9.17
CA ASP A 371 6.93 22.67 10.54
C ASP A 371 7.36 21.20 10.62
N ALA A 372 8.01 20.67 9.56
CA ALA A 372 8.35 19.25 9.46
C ALA A 372 9.30 18.77 10.59
N LYS A 373 10.02 19.69 11.24
CA LYS A 373 10.88 19.39 12.40
C LYS A 373 10.06 18.97 13.63
N ASP A 374 8.84 19.48 13.76
CA ASP A 374 7.95 19.24 14.90
C ASP A 374 6.93 18.13 14.60
N ARG A 375 7.08 17.46 13.44
CA ARG A 375 6.16 16.47 12.89
C ARG A 375 6.87 15.12 12.69
N PRO A 376 6.87 14.25 13.71
CA PRO A 376 7.61 12.98 13.67
C PRO A 376 7.26 12.10 12.45
N GLU A 377 6.03 12.18 11.95
CA GLU A 377 5.58 11.43 10.78
C GLU A 377 6.27 11.84 9.47
N LEU A 378 6.82 13.07 9.41
CA LEU A 378 7.54 13.57 8.24
C LEU A 378 9.07 13.42 8.35
N LEU A 379 9.57 13.05 9.54
CA LEU A 379 11.01 13.07 9.82
C LEU A 379 11.80 12.23 8.81
N ARG A 380 11.33 11.01 8.52
CA ARG A 380 11.99 10.13 7.54
C ARG A 380 12.02 10.74 6.14
N MET A 381 10.90 11.31 5.66
CA MET A 381 10.86 11.94 4.34
C MET A 381 11.83 13.11 4.25
N LYS A 382 11.90 13.92 5.31
CA LYS A 382 12.88 15.00 5.40
C LYS A 382 14.31 14.47 5.38
N THR A 383 14.64 13.46 6.18
CA THR A 383 15.96 12.82 6.18
C THR A 383 16.33 12.30 4.80
N LEU A 384 15.41 11.62 4.11
CA LEU A 384 15.64 11.14 2.74
C LEU A 384 15.88 12.29 1.77
N SER A 385 15.12 13.38 1.85
CA SER A 385 15.33 14.57 1.02
C SER A 385 16.71 15.22 1.27
N GLU A 386 17.16 15.27 2.53
CA GLU A 386 18.48 15.80 2.90
C GLU A 386 19.60 14.87 2.41
N GLN A 387 19.44 13.55 2.56
CA GLN A 387 20.40 12.56 2.07
C GLN A 387 20.55 12.62 0.55
N LYS A 388 19.45 12.74 -0.21
CA LYS A 388 19.49 12.91 -1.67
C LYS A 388 20.25 14.18 -2.08
N LEU A 389 20.13 15.27 -1.32
CA LEU A 389 20.89 16.49 -1.56
C LEU A 389 22.38 16.31 -1.32
N LEU A 390 22.77 15.61 -0.25
CA LEU A 390 24.18 15.32 0.05
C LEU A 390 24.81 14.36 -0.97
N LEU A 391 24.04 13.37 -1.45
CA LEU A 391 24.48 12.43 -2.48
C LEU A 391 24.79 13.07 -3.83
N LYS A 392 24.18 14.21 -4.13
CA LYS A 392 24.38 14.90 -5.41
C LYS A 392 25.86 15.15 -5.71
N ASP A 393 26.64 15.44 -4.67
CA ASP A 393 28.05 15.83 -4.82
C ASP A 393 29.02 14.65 -4.66
N THR A 394 28.53 13.43 -4.39
CA THR A 394 29.37 12.24 -4.17
C THR A 394 29.51 11.38 -5.42
N GLU A 395 30.46 10.45 -5.43
CA GLU A 395 30.48 9.34 -6.40
C GLU A 395 29.48 8.25 -6.00
N PHE A 396 29.10 7.40 -6.97
CA PHE A 396 28.32 6.20 -6.67
C PHE A 396 29.19 5.14 -6.02
N SER A 397 28.67 4.48 -4.98
CA SER A 397 29.27 3.29 -4.37
C SER A 397 28.21 2.22 -4.17
N ASN A 398 28.60 0.96 -4.36
CA ASN A 398 27.76 -0.20 -4.06
C ASN A 398 27.73 -0.44 -2.54
N TRP A 399 26.56 -0.77 -2.01
CA TRP A 399 26.37 -1.19 -0.62
C TRP A 399 25.33 -2.29 -0.52
N LEU A 400 25.02 -2.72 0.71
CA LEU A 400 24.21 -3.89 1.01
C LEU A 400 22.97 -4.06 0.12
N GLU A 401 22.14 -3.01 -0.03
CA GLU A 401 20.88 -3.12 -0.78
C GLU A 401 21.09 -3.38 -2.29
N PHE A 402 22.15 -2.82 -2.89
CA PHE A 402 22.53 -3.11 -4.28
C PHE A 402 23.11 -4.53 -4.41
N SER A 403 23.98 -4.95 -3.47
CA SER A 403 24.49 -6.33 -3.43
C SER A 403 23.36 -7.36 -3.25
N ARG A 404 22.25 -7.00 -2.58
CA ARG A 404 21.05 -7.85 -2.49
C ARG A 404 20.33 -7.97 -3.84
N LEU A 405 20.25 -6.90 -4.64
CA LEU A 405 19.71 -6.97 -6.01
C LEU A 405 20.54 -7.91 -6.90
N GLU A 406 21.87 -7.86 -6.82
CA GLU A 406 22.76 -8.77 -7.55
C GLU A 406 22.46 -10.25 -7.20
N ALA A 407 22.30 -10.54 -5.90
CA ALA A 407 21.98 -11.88 -5.41
C ALA A 407 20.59 -12.35 -5.83
N ILE A 408 19.60 -11.44 -5.84
CA ILE A 408 18.24 -11.70 -6.30
C ILE A 408 18.26 -12.08 -7.78
N GLN A 409 18.88 -11.25 -8.61
CA GLN A 409 19.00 -11.47 -10.04
C GLN A 409 19.62 -12.83 -10.34
N THR A 410 20.76 -13.13 -9.71
CA THR A 410 21.47 -14.41 -9.87
C THR A 410 20.57 -15.60 -9.59
N LYS A 411 19.76 -15.54 -8.52
CA LYS A 411 18.90 -16.65 -8.13
C LYS A 411 17.64 -16.77 -8.99
N LEU A 412 17.10 -15.67 -9.52
CA LEU A 412 16.00 -15.71 -10.50
C LEU A 412 16.48 -16.28 -11.85
N GLU A 413 17.64 -15.83 -12.35
CA GLU A 413 18.24 -16.34 -13.59
C GLU A 413 18.52 -17.85 -13.52
N GLN A 414 19.02 -18.34 -12.38
CA GLN A 414 19.21 -19.78 -12.13
C GLN A 414 17.91 -20.60 -12.17
N LYS A 415 16.76 -19.95 -12.02
CA LYS A 415 15.43 -20.55 -12.13
C LYS A 415 14.78 -20.31 -13.50
N GLY A 416 15.48 -19.64 -14.42
CA GLY A 416 14.93 -19.27 -15.73
C GLY A 416 13.87 -18.18 -15.63
N ILE A 417 13.79 -17.45 -14.52
CA ILE A 417 12.85 -16.35 -14.31
C ILE A 417 13.55 -15.06 -14.71
N ARG A 418 12.94 -14.29 -15.61
CA ARG A 418 13.52 -13.02 -16.04
C ARG A 418 13.33 -11.96 -14.96
N PHE A 419 14.38 -11.19 -14.69
CA PHE A 419 14.34 -10.13 -13.70
C PHE A 419 14.48 -8.76 -14.36
N ILE A 420 13.51 -7.88 -14.10
CA ILE A 420 13.45 -6.53 -14.66
C ILE A 420 13.50 -5.53 -13.53
N LEU A 421 14.36 -4.52 -13.67
CA LEU A 421 14.44 -3.38 -12.77
C LEU A 421 13.71 -2.18 -13.38
N VAL A 422 12.77 -1.60 -12.64
CA VAL A 422 12.03 -0.42 -13.07
C VAL A 422 12.15 0.67 -12.01
N MET A 423 12.85 1.76 -12.34
CA MET A 423 12.89 2.92 -11.47
C MET A 423 11.64 3.76 -11.67
N SER A 424 10.80 3.82 -10.63
CA SER A 424 9.52 4.53 -10.62
C SER A 424 9.72 6.04 -10.82
N PRO A 425 8.75 6.74 -11.45
CA PRO A 425 8.75 8.19 -11.53
C PRO A 425 8.91 8.83 -10.15
N GLU A 426 9.59 9.98 -10.09
CA GLU A 426 9.70 10.80 -8.88
C GLU A 426 9.18 12.22 -9.15
N ASN A 427 8.63 12.86 -8.11
CA ASN A 427 8.07 14.19 -8.24
C ASN A 427 9.11 15.17 -8.80
N PRO A 428 8.80 15.96 -9.85
CA PRO A 428 9.76 16.89 -10.47
C PRO A 428 10.30 17.95 -9.49
N LEU A 429 9.61 18.21 -8.38
CA LEU A 429 10.09 19.09 -7.30
C LEU A 429 11.25 18.47 -6.49
N GLU A 430 11.35 17.15 -6.49
CA GLU A 430 12.34 16.38 -5.72
C GLU A 430 13.48 15.89 -6.61
N VAL A 431 13.14 15.31 -7.76
CA VAL A 431 14.09 14.72 -8.70
C VAL A 431 15.16 15.71 -9.19
N VAL A 432 14.76 16.98 -9.39
CA VAL A 432 15.64 18.06 -9.86
C VAL A 432 16.81 18.32 -8.91
N LYS A 433 16.68 17.91 -7.64
CA LYS A 433 17.71 18.10 -6.61
C LYS A 433 18.94 17.23 -6.88
N TYR A 434 18.79 16.06 -7.50
CA TYR A 434 19.88 15.07 -7.57
C TYR A 434 20.01 14.30 -8.89
N LYS A 435 19.05 14.34 -9.82
CA LYS A 435 19.09 13.52 -11.05
C LYS A 435 20.33 13.74 -11.92
N ASN A 436 20.78 14.98 -12.07
CA ASN A 436 21.94 15.32 -12.89
C ASN A 436 23.28 15.19 -12.13
N SER A 437 23.30 14.40 -11.05
CA SER A 437 24.49 14.21 -10.22
C SER A 437 25.41 13.12 -10.72
N ARG A 438 26.66 13.14 -10.23
CA ARG A 438 27.61 12.04 -10.43
C ARG A 438 27.09 10.74 -9.82
N TRP A 439 26.54 10.81 -8.60
CA TRP A 439 25.98 9.66 -7.91
C TRP A 439 24.84 9.00 -8.70
N TYR A 440 23.86 9.80 -9.19
CA TYR A 440 22.72 9.25 -9.93
C TYR A 440 23.15 8.55 -11.22
N ASN A 441 24.03 9.18 -12.00
CA ASN A 441 24.54 8.58 -13.23
C ASN A 441 25.28 7.27 -12.95
N GLY A 442 26.13 7.25 -11.91
CA GLY A 442 26.83 6.02 -11.51
C GLY A 442 25.89 4.90 -11.04
N MET A 443 24.78 5.24 -10.37
CA MET A 443 23.74 4.28 -9.99
C MET A 443 23.02 3.71 -11.22
N VAL A 444 22.61 4.55 -12.16
CA VAL A 444 21.95 4.14 -13.41
C VAL A 444 22.88 3.23 -14.21
N ASP A 445 24.15 3.60 -14.36
CA ASP A 445 25.16 2.80 -15.07
C ASP A 445 25.38 1.44 -14.39
N HIS A 446 25.46 1.42 -13.07
CA HIS A 446 25.60 0.18 -12.30
C HIS A 446 24.41 -0.75 -12.50
N LEU A 447 23.18 -0.26 -12.31
CA LEU A 447 21.96 -1.06 -12.45
C LEU A 447 21.70 -1.52 -13.89
N GLY A 448 22.00 -0.66 -14.87
CA GLY A 448 21.90 -1.00 -16.30
C GLY A 448 22.85 -2.13 -16.71
N ASN A 449 24.10 -2.07 -16.23
CA ASN A 449 25.07 -3.14 -16.46
C ASN A 449 24.70 -4.42 -15.70
N GLN A 450 24.27 -4.29 -14.44
CA GLN A 450 23.90 -5.44 -13.60
C GLN A 450 22.76 -6.23 -14.23
N SER A 451 21.69 -5.55 -14.62
CA SER A 451 20.48 -6.15 -15.24
C SER A 451 20.66 -6.59 -16.70
N GLN A 452 21.86 -6.48 -17.27
CA GLN A 452 22.16 -6.83 -18.66
C GLN A 452 21.22 -6.14 -19.68
N GLY A 453 20.76 -4.93 -19.37
CA GLY A 453 19.84 -4.17 -20.22
C GLY A 453 18.36 -4.26 -19.83
N HIS A 454 17.98 -5.10 -18.87
CA HIS A 454 16.62 -5.18 -18.31
C HIS A 454 16.37 -4.12 -17.22
N PHE A 455 16.81 -2.89 -17.47
CA PHE A 455 16.63 -1.75 -16.57
C PHE A 455 15.98 -0.57 -17.28
N TYR A 456 14.88 -0.09 -16.69
CA TYR A 456 14.08 1.01 -17.20
C TYR A 456 14.05 2.16 -16.21
N ASP A 457 14.65 3.29 -16.59
CA ASP A 457 14.59 4.53 -15.80
C ASP A 457 13.40 5.40 -16.22
N PHE A 458 12.33 5.38 -15.41
CA PHE A 458 11.16 6.23 -15.59
C PHE A 458 11.08 7.39 -14.59
N THR A 459 12.17 7.70 -13.89
CA THR A 459 12.26 8.77 -12.90
C THR A 459 11.72 10.10 -13.41
N ASP A 460 11.90 10.36 -14.71
CA ASP A 460 11.59 11.62 -15.38
C ASP A 460 10.33 11.59 -16.25
N LEU A 461 9.54 10.52 -16.17
CA LEU A 461 8.37 10.27 -17.01
C LEU A 461 7.33 11.39 -16.93
N PHE A 462 7.13 11.96 -15.75
CA PHE A 462 6.13 13.01 -15.52
C PHE A 462 6.81 14.37 -15.27
N LYS A 463 6.45 15.36 -16.09
CA LYS A 463 6.88 16.77 -15.91
C LYS A 463 5.92 17.58 -15.04
N ASP A 464 4.68 17.13 -14.91
CA ASP A 464 3.67 17.77 -14.06
C ASP A 464 3.72 17.16 -12.64
N PRO A 465 4.03 17.95 -11.59
CA PRO A 465 4.08 17.41 -10.23
C PRO A 465 2.71 16.96 -9.68
N ARG A 466 1.61 17.35 -10.32
CA ARG A 466 0.25 16.97 -9.88
C ARG A 466 -0.06 15.48 -10.07
N TYR A 467 0.80 14.74 -10.76
CA TYR A 467 0.75 13.27 -10.81
C TYR A 467 1.24 12.60 -9.52
N PHE A 468 1.70 13.36 -8.53
CA PHE A 468 2.25 12.84 -7.28
C PHE A 468 1.50 13.38 -6.06
N SER A 469 1.26 12.53 -5.06
CA SER A 469 0.71 12.94 -3.77
C SER A 469 1.81 13.43 -2.82
N ASP A 470 3.03 12.90 -2.96
CA ASP A 470 4.21 13.22 -2.17
C ASP A 470 5.50 13.13 -3.04
N PRO A 471 6.73 13.00 -2.48
CA PRO A 471 7.94 12.88 -3.28
C PRO A 471 7.95 11.73 -4.29
N HIS A 472 7.38 10.56 -3.97
CA HIS A 472 7.58 9.32 -4.76
C HIS A 472 6.32 8.46 -4.94
N HIS A 473 5.20 8.79 -4.29
CA HIS A 473 3.93 8.13 -4.53
C HIS A 473 3.10 8.88 -5.57
N LEU A 474 2.67 8.14 -6.60
CA LEU A 474 1.79 8.67 -7.64
C LEU A 474 0.35 8.85 -7.13
N THR A 475 -0.37 9.84 -7.65
CA THR A 475 -1.84 9.87 -7.61
C THR A 475 -2.41 8.74 -8.47
N TYR A 476 -3.70 8.44 -8.35
CA TYR A 476 -4.36 7.38 -9.11
C TYR A 476 -4.16 7.58 -10.61
N LYS A 477 -4.31 8.82 -11.09
CA LYS A 477 -4.05 9.16 -12.48
C LYS A 477 -2.57 9.00 -12.87
N GLY A 478 -1.64 9.36 -11.98
CA GLY A 478 -0.21 9.11 -12.20
C GLY A 478 0.07 7.61 -12.33
N ALA A 479 -0.51 6.81 -11.43
CA ALA A 479 -0.39 5.36 -11.40
C ALA A 479 -1.01 4.72 -12.64
N GLU A 480 -2.16 5.20 -13.12
CA GLU A 480 -2.79 4.74 -14.36
C GLU A 480 -1.85 4.94 -15.57
N GLN A 481 -1.25 6.13 -15.70
CA GLN A 481 -0.34 6.45 -16.79
C GLN A 481 0.98 5.68 -16.69
N PHE A 482 1.52 5.53 -15.48
CA PHE A 482 2.71 4.73 -15.26
C PHE A 482 2.46 3.23 -15.51
N THR A 483 1.28 2.72 -15.15
CA THR A 483 0.87 1.35 -15.43
C THR A 483 0.78 1.07 -16.93
N LYS A 484 0.28 2.02 -17.74
CA LYS A 484 0.34 1.91 -19.21
C LYS A 484 1.77 1.77 -19.70
N LYS A 485 2.70 2.56 -19.14
CA LYS A 485 4.11 2.47 -19.52
C LYS A 485 4.77 1.15 -19.08
N LEU A 486 4.41 0.66 -17.90
CA LEU A 486 4.87 -0.63 -17.41
C LEU A 486 4.34 -1.78 -18.27
N ASN A 487 3.09 -1.70 -18.72
CA ASN A 487 2.49 -2.66 -19.63
C ASN A 487 3.26 -2.74 -20.96
N GLU A 488 3.64 -1.60 -21.55
CA GLU A 488 4.50 -1.58 -22.75
C GLU A 488 5.84 -2.29 -22.54
N VAL A 489 6.45 -2.12 -21.34
CA VAL A 489 7.69 -2.83 -20.99
C VAL A 489 7.46 -4.33 -20.91
N LEU A 490 6.39 -4.76 -20.24
CA LEU A 490 6.07 -6.19 -20.12
C LEU A 490 5.79 -6.82 -21.48
N GLU A 491 5.03 -6.16 -22.35
CA GLU A 491 4.77 -6.63 -23.71
C GLU A 491 6.09 -6.84 -24.48
N TRP A 492 6.96 -5.84 -24.47
CA TRP A 492 8.26 -5.94 -25.14
C TRP A 492 9.09 -7.09 -24.58
N GLU A 493 9.14 -7.25 -23.26
CA GLU A 493 9.90 -8.32 -22.62
C GLU A 493 9.34 -9.71 -22.97
N PHE A 494 8.03 -9.92 -22.91
CA PHE A 494 7.45 -11.20 -23.34
C PHE A 494 7.72 -11.47 -24.84
N GLU A 495 7.66 -10.46 -25.70
CA GLU A 495 7.97 -10.61 -27.14
C GLU A 495 9.45 -10.92 -27.43
N GLN A 496 10.39 -10.48 -26.59
CA GLN A 496 11.81 -10.85 -26.72
C GLN A 496 12.13 -12.24 -26.13
N GLY A 497 11.18 -12.88 -25.45
CA GLY A 497 11.36 -14.19 -24.78
C GLY A 497 11.03 -15.42 -25.60
N ASP A 498 10.29 -15.24 -26.69
CA ASP A 498 10.01 -16.25 -27.73
C ASP A 498 11.10 -16.25 -28.81
#